data_AF-A0A968TZB8-F1
#
_entry.id   AF-A0A968TZB8-F1
#
_cell.length_a   1.000
_cell.length_b   1.000
_cell.length_c   1.000
_cell.angle_alpha   90.00
_cell.angle_beta   90.00
_cell.angle_gamma   90.00
#
_symmetry.space_group_name_H-M   'P 1'
#
loop_
_entity.id
_entity.type
_entity.pdbx_description
1 polymer ?
#
loop_
_entity_poly.entity_id
_entity_poly.type
_entity_poly.pdbx_seq_one_letter_code
_entity_poly.pdbx_strand_id
1 'polypeptide(L)'
;MFCYEKFLPLFWIAPLLKPTWKWNRRSRQELFRHTAILIALMLVVLLIRTLVGESRIGRLIQISDDRNSVLQVLLSITAGPVVSIAAFIMKPIQAFMALEVKWIVPLSLLLLAIAYGLYFSGLNHQTKRPPTEEASEHFQRQFSSLWRLLIAGFVALVLAYVLTLTGDEDNIYLVNGRASLVHLAAAFGAAILCGCACCAIQFGVSHSRRRSIATVGLALFFTLLIASGFRVQQDFVAIAQYQRTFWTDIAQLCPDMTQGSIILIDFNQDPAGLEKVQSFNSRFPRLLSLIYKFPLRWINDEDPNQSIQPKAYRLDDDWQEYIALEDDFLQINREVALDQRELPGEVRSDRVMFLRSHEGRLSRQFEPLVVGDRTFPLKQNQTQLKEPPFRPNLLFDLLMFP
;
A
#
# COMPACT_ATOMS: atom_id res chain seq x y z
N MET A 1 -2.88 -7.59 -12.97
CA MET A 1 -2.15 -8.87 -13.12
C MET A 1 -0.66 -8.67 -13.39
N PHE A 2 -0.20 -7.53 -13.94
CA PHE A 2 1.23 -7.23 -14.17
C PHE A 2 1.96 -6.62 -12.96
N CYS A 3 1.80 -7.19 -11.75
CA CYS A 3 2.56 -6.73 -10.57
C CYS A 3 4.06 -7.07 -10.61
N TYR A 4 4.49 -7.84 -11.62
CA TYR A 4 5.86 -8.34 -11.78
C TYR A 4 6.85 -7.31 -12.34
N GLU A 5 6.39 -6.18 -12.87
CA GLU A 5 7.25 -5.11 -13.39
C GLU A 5 8.20 -4.56 -12.31
N LYS A 6 7.75 -4.57 -11.05
CA LYS A 6 8.52 -4.11 -9.89
C LYS A 6 9.77 -4.98 -9.60
N PHE A 7 9.88 -6.16 -10.21
CA PHE A 7 11.03 -7.07 -10.08
C PHE A 7 12.04 -6.89 -11.22
N LEU A 8 11.63 -6.35 -12.36
CA LEU A 8 12.50 -6.17 -13.52
C LEU A 8 13.77 -5.35 -13.25
N PRO A 9 13.74 -4.27 -12.43
CA PRO A 9 14.97 -3.57 -12.08
C PRO A 9 15.99 -4.46 -11.35
N LEU A 10 15.55 -5.47 -10.59
CA LEU A 10 16.46 -6.38 -9.88
C LEU A 10 17.29 -7.23 -10.85
N PHE A 11 16.69 -7.65 -11.98
CA PHE A 11 17.42 -8.39 -13.01
C PHE A 11 18.54 -7.55 -13.63
N TRP A 12 18.31 -6.25 -13.81
CA TRP A 12 19.33 -5.35 -14.34
C TRP A 12 20.54 -5.20 -13.41
N ILE A 13 20.32 -5.32 -12.09
CA ILE A 13 21.33 -5.08 -11.06
C ILE A 13 22.11 -6.35 -10.74
N ALA A 14 21.57 -7.53 -11.06
CA ALA A 14 22.21 -8.81 -10.79
C ALA A 14 23.70 -8.90 -11.22
N PRO A 15 24.13 -8.35 -12.37
CA PRO A 15 25.55 -8.34 -12.75
C PRO A 15 26.42 -7.52 -11.78
N LEU A 16 25.90 -6.41 -11.24
CA LEU A 16 26.60 -5.54 -10.29
C LEU A 16 26.80 -6.19 -8.92
N LEU A 17 25.99 -7.20 -8.58
CA LEU A 17 26.12 -7.95 -7.33
C LEU A 17 27.21 -9.03 -7.38
N LYS A 18 27.74 -9.35 -8.58
CA LYS A 18 28.76 -10.41 -8.73
C LYS A 18 30.08 -10.02 -8.08
N PRO A 19 30.66 -10.86 -7.20
CA PRO A 19 31.97 -10.62 -6.56
C PRO A 19 33.10 -10.35 -7.55
N THR A 20 33.04 -10.99 -8.71
CA THR A 20 34.05 -10.92 -9.78
C THR A 20 33.84 -9.77 -10.76
N TRP A 21 32.85 -8.89 -10.52
CA TRP A 21 32.57 -7.76 -11.40
C TRP A 21 33.79 -6.84 -11.51
N LYS A 22 34.31 -6.71 -12.73
CA LYS A 22 35.35 -5.75 -13.11
C LYS A 22 34.84 -4.95 -14.29
N TRP A 23 35.23 -3.68 -14.38
CA TRP A 23 34.82 -2.82 -15.50
C TRP A 23 35.56 -3.18 -16.80
N ASN A 24 35.25 -4.34 -17.37
CA ASN A 24 35.84 -4.87 -18.59
C ASN A 24 34.79 -4.97 -19.71
N ARG A 25 35.24 -5.27 -20.94
CA ARG A 25 34.37 -5.38 -22.13
C ARG A 25 33.23 -6.40 -21.93
N ARG A 26 33.52 -7.53 -21.26
CA ARG A 26 32.54 -8.61 -21.01
C ARG A 26 31.42 -8.14 -20.07
N SER A 27 31.78 -7.46 -18.98
CA SER A 27 30.83 -6.88 -18.04
C SER A 27 29.96 -5.80 -18.67
N ARG A 28 30.53 -4.93 -19.52
CA ARG A 28 29.74 -3.94 -20.29
C ARG A 28 28.75 -4.61 -21.25
N GLN A 29 29.17 -5.67 -21.93
CA GLN A 29 28.28 -6.46 -22.81
C GLN A 29 27.17 -7.13 -22.00
N GLU A 30 27.47 -7.66 -20.82
CA GLU A 30 26.48 -8.24 -19.93
C GLU A 30 25.45 -7.19 -19.48
N LEU A 31 25.89 -6.01 -19.05
CA LEU A 31 24.99 -4.92 -18.66
C LEU A 31 24.12 -4.47 -19.84
N PHE A 32 24.69 -4.36 -21.03
CA PHE A 32 23.96 -4.03 -22.24
C PHE A 32 22.88 -5.07 -22.57
N ARG A 33 23.20 -6.37 -22.46
CA ARG A 33 22.21 -7.46 -22.64
C ARG A 33 21.06 -7.35 -21.64
N HIS A 34 21.36 -7.13 -20.36
CA HIS A 34 20.32 -6.98 -19.33
C HIS A 34 19.48 -5.71 -19.56
N THR A 35 20.10 -4.62 -20.01
CA THR A 35 19.40 -3.38 -20.39
C THR A 35 18.46 -3.61 -21.57
N ALA A 36 18.94 -4.28 -22.63
CA ALA A 36 18.13 -4.60 -23.81
C ALA A 36 16.95 -5.51 -23.46
N ILE A 37 17.17 -6.54 -22.63
CA ILE A 37 16.11 -7.42 -22.13
C ILE A 37 15.09 -6.64 -21.31
N LEU A 38 15.55 -5.77 -20.39
CA LEU A 38 14.67 -4.93 -19.58
C LEU A 38 13.80 -4.02 -20.45
N ILE A 39 14.40 -3.33 -21.43
CA ILE A 39 13.68 -2.46 -22.36
C ILE A 39 12.67 -3.28 -23.17
N ALA A 40 13.06 -4.43 -23.70
CA ALA A 40 12.15 -5.30 -24.46
C ALA A 40 10.96 -5.77 -23.61
N LEU A 41 11.19 -6.18 -22.36
CA LEU A 41 10.11 -6.56 -21.44
C LEU A 41 9.19 -5.38 -21.12
N MET A 42 9.75 -4.19 -20.89
CA MET A 42 8.96 -2.97 -20.67
C MET A 42 8.10 -2.62 -21.89
N LEU A 43 8.65 -2.72 -23.11
CA LEU A 43 7.90 -2.48 -24.34
C LEU A 43 6.77 -3.49 -24.54
N VAL A 44 7.01 -4.78 -24.28
CA VAL A 44 5.97 -5.82 -24.35
C VAL A 44 4.86 -5.56 -23.34
N VAL A 45 5.21 -5.19 -22.11
CA VAL A 45 4.24 -4.80 -21.08
C VAL A 45 3.40 -3.61 -21.53
N LEU A 46 4.04 -2.55 -22.03
CA LEU A 46 3.35 -1.36 -22.53
C LEU A 46 2.42 -1.71 -23.69
N LEU A 47 2.86 -2.54 -24.64
CA LEU A 47 2.05 -3.01 -25.76
C LEU A 47 0.81 -3.77 -25.25
N ILE A 48 0.99 -4.76 -24.37
CA ILE A 48 -0.12 -5.56 -23.84
C ILE A 48 -1.13 -4.67 -23.13
N ARG A 49 -0.66 -3.76 -22.26
CA ARG A 49 -1.55 -2.83 -21.56
C ARG A 49 -2.28 -1.86 -22.52
N THR A 50 -1.64 -1.48 -23.62
CA THR A 50 -2.26 -0.64 -24.67
C THR A 50 -3.40 -1.42 -25.32
N LEU A 51 -3.15 -2.68 -25.67
CA LEU A 51 -4.15 -3.57 -26.28
C LEU A 51 -5.32 -3.88 -25.33
N VAL A 52 -5.08 -3.91 -24.02
CA VAL A 52 -6.12 -4.09 -22.98
C VAL A 52 -6.91 -2.80 -22.72
N GLY A 53 -6.50 -1.66 -23.30
CA GLY A 53 -7.16 -0.38 -23.07
C GLY A 53 -6.97 0.17 -21.65
N GLU A 54 -5.84 -0.14 -21.01
CA GLU A 54 -5.57 0.34 -19.64
C GLU A 54 -5.37 1.87 -19.67
N SER A 55 -6.25 2.60 -18.97
CA SER A 55 -6.28 4.08 -18.94
C SER A 55 -4.97 4.76 -18.50
N ARG A 56 -4.07 4.00 -17.88
CA ARG A 56 -2.72 4.44 -17.48
C ARG A 56 -1.81 4.76 -18.66
N ILE A 57 -1.99 4.10 -19.81
CA ILE A 57 -1.18 4.39 -21.00
C ILE A 57 -1.65 5.65 -21.71
N GLY A 58 -2.95 5.92 -21.70
CA GLY A 58 -3.47 7.22 -22.15
C GLY A 58 -2.82 8.37 -21.39
N ARG A 59 -2.57 8.20 -20.08
CA ARG A 59 -1.81 9.16 -19.27
C ARG A 59 -0.33 9.25 -19.63
N LEU A 60 0.37 8.15 -19.93
CA LEU A 60 1.76 8.20 -20.41
C LEU A 60 1.90 9.02 -21.70
N ILE A 61 0.92 8.96 -22.59
CA ILE A 61 0.87 9.75 -23.82
C ILE A 61 0.55 11.22 -23.50
N GLN A 62 -0.28 11.50 -22.50
CA GLN A 62 -0.52 12.87 -22.02
C GLN A 62 0.67 13.46 -21.24
N ILE A 63 1.45 12.64 -20.54
CA ILE A 63 2.65 13.06 -19.79
C ILE A 63 3.69 13.71 -20.72
N SER A 64 3.76 13.32 -22.01
CA SER A 64 4.65 13.98 -22.96
C SER A 64 4.21 15.39 -23.37
N ASP A 65 2.92 15.72 -23.22
CA ASP A 65 2.37 17.03 -23.59
C ASP A 65 2.29 18.00 -22.40
N ASP A 66 2.28 17.51 -21.16
CA ASP A 66 2.19 18.33 -19.95
C ASP A 66 3.55 18.47 -19.21
N ARG A 67 4.02 19.71 -19.08
CA ARG A 67 5.27 20.03 -18.35
C ARG A 67 5.22 19.63 -16.88
N ASN A 68 4.06 19.69 -16.23
CA ASN A 68 3.93 19.37 -14.80
C ASN A 68 4.15 17.88 -14.55
N SER A 69 3.69 17.05 -15.48
CA SER A 69 3.88 15.60 -15.46
C SER A 69 5.36 15.18 -15.54
N VAL A 70 6.15 15.83 -16.40
CA VAL A 70 7.61 15.59 -16.48
C VAL A 70 8.32 16.00 -15.18
N LEU A 71 7.91 17.11 -14.57
CA LEU A 71 8.47 17.54 -13.28
C LEU A 71 8.17 16.52 -12.17
N GLN A 72 6.95 15.97 -12.15
CA GLN A 72 6.55 14.94 -11.18
C GLN A 72 7.36 13.65 -11.34
N VAL A 73 7.70 13.26 -12.57
CA VAL A 73 8.61 12.14 -12.86
C VAL A 73 9.98 12.38 -12.24
N LEU A 74 10.58 13.54 -12.51
CA LEU A 74 11.89 13.91 -11.97
C LEU A 74 11.88 14.01 -10.44
N LEU A 75 10.80 14.52 -9.88
CA LEU A 75 10.59 14.60 -8.43
C LEU A 75 10.46 13.20 -7.83
N SER A 76 9.76 12.27 -8.49
CA SER A 76 9.65 10.87 -8.04
C SER A 76 11.00 10.16 -8.01
N ILE A 77 11.83 10.38 -9.04
CA ILE A 77 13.18 9.79 -9.16
C ILE A 77 14.11 10.28 -8.04
N THR A 78 13.90 11.48 -7.52
CA THR A 78 14.77 12.09 -6.51
C THR A 78 14.20 11.96 -5.10
N ALA A 79 12.94 12.31 -4.88
CA ALA A 79 12.26 12.22 -3.60
C ALA A 79 11.99 10.77 -3.18
N GLY A 80 11.66 9.88 -4.11
CA GLY A 80 11.39 8.47 -3.82
C GLY A 80 12.55 7.76 -3.09
N PRO A 81 13.79 7.82 -3.61
CA PRO A 81 14.97 7.32 -2.92
C PRO A 81 15.17 7.91 -1.51
N VAL A 82 14.99 9.23 -1.37
CA VAL A 82 15.14 9.91 -0.08
C VAL A 82 14.11 9.42 0.92
N VAL A 83 12.84 9.34 0.52
CA VAL A 83 11.74 8.83 1.35
C VAL A 83 11.97 7.36 1.73
N SER A 84 12.42 6.53 0.78
CA SER A 84 12.75 5.12 1.04
C SER A 84 13.88 4.95 2.06
N ILE A 85 14.95 5.74 1.96
CA ILE A 85 16.06 5.71 2.94
C ILE A 85 15.58 6.25 4.29
N ALA A 86 14.84 7.36 4.29
CA ALA A 86 14.27 7.94 5.50
C ALA A 86 13.34 6.95 6.22
N ALA A 87 12.62 6.08 5.49
CA ALA A 87 11.79 5.04 6.08
C ALA A 87 12.59 4.07 6.98
N PHE A 88 13.82 3.70 6.59
CA PHE A 88 14.67 2.83 7.42
C PHE A 88 15.08 3.48 8.76
N ILE A 89 15.05 4.81 8.84
CA ILE A 89 15.35 5.56 10.07
C ILE A 89 14.06 5.84 10.86
N MET A 90 13.01 6.29 10.17
CA MET A 90 11.76 6.71 10.78
C MET A 90 10.95 5.54 11.32
N LYS A 91 10.92 4.38 10.64
CA LYS A 91 10.11 3.23 11.05
C LYS A 91 10.54 2.64 12.40
N PRO A 92 11.84 2.44 12.69
CA PRO A 92 12.29 2.08 14.04
C PRO A 92 11.88 3.09 15.11
N ILE A 93 11.99 4.39 14.83
CA ILE A 93 11.60 5.45 15.77
C ILE A 93 10.09 5.40 16.03
N GLN A 94 9.28 5.27 14.98
CA GLN A 94 7.83 5.12 15.09
C GLN A 94 7.41 3.85 15.83
N ALA A 95 8.12 2.74 15.61
CA ALA A 95 7.91 1.50 16.33
C ALA A 95 8.25 1.68 17.81
N PHE A 96 9.37 2.34 18.11
CA PHE A 96 9.77 2.62 19.48
C PHE A 96 8.77 3.51 20.22
N MET A 97 8.30 4.59 19.60
CA MET A 97 7.31 5.50 20.19
C MET A 97 5.93 4.86 20.42
N ALA A 98 5.64 3.76 19.72
CA ALA A 98 4.37 3.04 19.82
C ALA A 98 4.54 1.64 20.40
N LEU A 99 5.62 1.40 21.15
CA LEU A 99 5.82 0.14 21.86
C LEU A 99 4.73 -0.03 22.91
N GLU A 100 3.74 -0.85 22.60
CA GLU A 100 2.83 -1.37 23.60
C GLU A 100 3.54 -2.42 24.47
N VAL A 101 3.13 -2.52 25.74
CA VAL A 101 3.73 -3.43 26.74
C VAL A 101 3.80 -4.88 26.25
N LYS A 102 2.82 -5.30 25.43
CA LYS A 102 2.72 -6.65 24.86
C LYS A 102 3.91 -7.03 23.96
N TRP A 103 4.58 -6.05 23.35
CA TRP A 103 5.71 -6.28 22.45
C TRP A 103 7.06 -6.29 23.16
N ILE A 104 7.15 -5.81 24.40
CA ILE A 104 8.42 -5.69 25.14
C ILE A 104 9.10 -7.05 25.35
N VAL A 105 8.32 -8.09 25.65
CA VAL A 105 8.84 -9.45 25.90
C VAL A 105 9.43 -10.11 24.64
N PRO A 106 8.73 -10.23 23.50
CA PRO A 106 9.35 -10.80 22.30
C PRO A 106 10.49 -9.93 21.75
N LEU A 107 10.40 -8.60 21.87
CA LEU A 107 11.45 -7.68 21.46
C LEU A 107 12.72 -7.85 22.30
N SER A 108 12.57 -7.97 23.62
CA SER A 108 13.69 -8.21 24.54
C SER A 108 14.31 -9.59 24.33
N LEU A 109 13.52 -10.64 24.09
CA LEU A 109 14.04 -11.98 23.77
C LEU A 109 14.80 -12.00 22.45
N LEU A 110 14.31 -11.30 21.42
CA LEU A 110 15.00 -11.17 20.14
C LEU A 110 16.32 -10.40 20.29
N LEU A 111 16.29 -9.28 21.02
CA LEU A 111 17.49 -8.53 21.40
C LEU A 111 18.50 -9.40 22.14
N LEU A 112 18.05 -10.21 23.09
CA LEU A 112 18.90 -11.10 23.87
C LEU A 112 19.51 -12.18 22.99
N ALA A 113 18.73 -12.78 22.08
CA ALA A 113 19.21 -13.79 21.14
C ALA A 113 20.24 -13.22 20.15
N ILE A 114 19.99 -12.01 19.62
CA ILE A 114 20.94 -11.33 18.72
C ILE A 114 22.21 -10.94 19.48
N ALA A 115 22.09 -10.35 20.68
CA ALA A 115 23.23 -9.99 21.51
C ALA A 115 24.05 -11.22 21.90
N TYR A 116 23.39 -12.32 22.27
CA TYR A 116 24.02 -13.60 22.59
C TYR A 116 24.76 -14.19 21.38
N GLY A 117 24.13 -14.22 20.20
CA GLY A 117 24.76 -14.69 18.97
C GLY A 117 25.96 -13.83 18.54
N LEU A 118 25.87 -12.51 18.71
CA LEU A 118 26.98 -11.58 18.41
C LEU A 118 28.12 -11.68 19.43
N TYR A 119 27.81 -11.94 20.70
CA TYR A 119 28.80 -12.19 21.75
C TYR A 119 29.58 -13.48 21.49
N PHE A 120 28.89 -14.59 21.21
CA PHE A 120 29.54 -15.89 20.95
C PHE A 120 30.31 -15.93 19.62
N SER A 121 29.80 -15.29 18.56
CA SER A 121 30.55 -15.16 17.30
C SER A 121 31.80 -14.27 17.44
N GLY A 122 31.74 -13.25 18.31
CA GLY A 122 32.90 -12.41 18.65
C GLY A 122 33.95 -13.13 19.49
N LEU A 123 33.56 -14.06 20.36
CA LEU A 123 34.48 -14.88 21.17
C LEU A 123 35.21 -15.95 20.35
N ASN A 124 34.53 -16.58 19.39
CA ASN A 124 35.15 -17.57 18.50
C ASN A 124 36.14 -16.96 17.49
N HIS A 125 36.09 -15.64 17.26
CA HIS A 125 37.00 -14.92 16.38
C HIS A 125 38.13 -14.18 17.13
N GLN A 126 38.56 -14.66 18.29
CA GLN A 126 39.90 -14.36 18.84
C GLN A 126 41.03 -15.01 18.03
N THR A 127 40.86 -15.12 16.72
CA THR A 127 41.94 -15.38 15.77
C THR A 127 42.89 -14.20 15.82
N LYS A 128 44.11 -14.50 16.28
CA LYS A 128 45.34 -13.69 16.27
C LYS A 128 45.26 -12.49 15.33
N ARG A 129 45.51 -11.28 15.86
CA ARG A 129 45.64 -10.05 15.08
C ARG A 129 46.53 -10.33 13.85
N PRO A 130 46.02 -10.21 12.62
CA PRO A 130 46.89 -10.25 11.46
C PRO A 130 47.87 -9.06 11.55
N PRO A 131 49.11 -9.20 11.06
CA PRO A 131 50.05 -8.10 10.97
C PRO A 131 49.42 -6.89 10.25
N THR A 132 49.86 -5.68 10.60
CA THR A 132 49.28 -4.39 10.20
C THR A 132 49.09 -4.23 8.69
N GLU A 133 49.91 -4.88 7.86
CA GLU A 133 49.80 -4.86 6.39
C GLU A 133 48.65 -5.75 5.87
N GLU A 134 48.47 -6.95 6.41
CA GLU A 134 47.34 -7.83 6.05
C GLU A 134 46.00 -7.23 6.47
N ALA A 135 45.97 -6.51 7.60
CA ALA A 135 44.78 -5.78 8.04
C ALA A 135 44.40 -4.65 7.06
N SER A 136 45.40 -3.95 6.49
CA SER A 136 45.20 -2.90 5.49
C SER A 136 44.68 -3.46 4.16
N GLU A 137 45.27 -4.55 3.66
CA GLU A 137 44.80 -5.21 2.44
C GLU A 137 43.38 -5.79 2.61
N HIS A 138 43.11 -6.43 3.74
CA HIS A 138 41.78 -6.97 4.04
C HIS A 138 40.73 -5.84 4.12
N PHE A 139 41.08 -4.71 4.74
CA PHE A 139 40.23 -3.53 4.75
C PHE A 139 39.97 -3.01 3.33
N GLN A 140 40.99 -2.86 2.50
CA GLN A 140 40.84 -2.33 1.15
C GLN A 140 39.96 -3.24 0.28
N ARG A 141 40.09 -4.57 0.41
CA ARG A 141 39.21 -5.55 -0.27
C ARG A 141 37.77 -5.44 0.21
N GLN A 142 37.53 -5.37 1.52
CA GLN A 142 36.18 -5.20 2.08
C GLN A 142 35.55 -3.84 1.71
N PHE A 143 36.33 -2.78 1.70
CA PHE A 143 35.85 -1.45 1.32
C PHE A 143 35.49 -1.39 -0.17
N SER A 144 36.29 -2.01 -1.03
CA SER A 144 36.00 -2.08 -2.47
C SER A 144 34.71 -2.85 -2.77
N SER A 145 34.39 -3.89 -1.99
CA SER A 145 33.14 -4.63 -2.15
C SER A 145 31.93 -3.84 -1.64
N LEU A 146 32.08 -3.08 -0.55
CA LEU A 146 31.04 -2.18 -0.03
C LEU A 146 30.68 -1.09 -1.02
N TRP A 147 31.66 -0.46 -1.68
CA TRP A 147 31.40 0.58 -2.67
C TRP A 147 30.57 0.07 -3.85
N ARG A 148 30.87 -1.15 -4.32
CA ARG A 148 30.08 -1.79 -5.39
C ARG A 148 28.64 -2.03 -4.94
N LEU A 149 28.45 -2.52 -3.72
CA LEU A 149 27.11 -2.75 -3.16
C LEU A 149 26.35 -1.43 -2.98
N LEU A 150 27.02 -0.36 -2.54
CA LEU A 150 26.43 0.98 -2.44
C LEU A 150 25.92 1.46 -3.80
N ILE A 151 26.73 1.35 -4.86
CA ILE A 151 26.31 1.71 -6.22
C ILE A 151 25.14 0.84 -6.67
N ALA A 152 25.22 -0.49 -6.48
CA ALA A 152 24.15 -1.39 -6.87
C ALA A 152 22.83 -1.07 -6.15
N GLY A 153 22.89 -0.81 -4.84
CA GLY A 153 21.73 -0.42 -4.02
C GLY A 153 21.15 0.93 -4.43
N PHE A 154 21.99 1.93 -4.70
CA PHE A 154 21.55 3.25 -5.16
C PHE A 154 20.89 3.17 -6.54
N VAL A 155 21.48 2.44 -7.48
CA VAL A 155 20.89 2.27 -8.81
C VAL A 155 19.59 1.46 -8.74
N ALA A 156 19.50 0.46 -7.86
CA ALA A 156 18.23 -0.23 -7.57
C ALA A 156 17.15 0.73 -7.15
N LEU A 157 17.50 1.60 -6.22
CA LEU A 157 16.60 2.55 -5.61
C LEU A 157 16.09 3.55 -6.65
N VAL A 158 16.99 4.12 -7.47
CA VAL A 158 16.62 5.07 -8.53
C VAL A 158 15.79 4.41 -9.63
N LEU A 159 16.23 3.26 -10.17
CA LEU A 159 15.52 2.56 -11.24
C LEU A 159 14.12 2.11 -10.83
N ALA A 160 13.92 1.80 -9.55
CA ALA A 160 12.62 1.43 -9.02
C ALA A 160 11.58 2.54 -9.21
N TYR A 161 11.96 3.82 -9.11
CA TYR A 161 11.05 4.96 -9.29
C TYR A 161 10.93 5.44 -10.74
N VAL A 162 11.95 5.21 -11.58
CA VAL A 162 11.86 5.47 -13.02
C VAL A 162 10.82 4.56 -13.69
N LEU A 163 10.71 3.31 -13.24
CA LEU A 163 9.87 2.30 -13.88
C LEU A 163 8.43 2.28 -13.36
N THR A 164 8.06 3.20 -12.47
CA THR A 164 6.74 3.18 -11.79
C THR A 164 5.85 4.36 -12.11
N LEU A 165 6.22 5.09 -13.16
CA LEU A 165 5.46 6.18 -13.81
C LEU A 165 4.09 5.76 -14.39
N THR A 166 3.61 4.56 -14.08
CA THR A 166 2.32 4.03 -14.56
C THR A 166 1.24 3.94 -13.47
N GLY A 167 1.49 4.47 -12.26
CA GLY A 167 0.53 4.47 -11.15
C GLY A 167 -0.31 5.75 -11.10
N ASP A 168 -1.59 5.62 -10.73
CA ASP A 168 -2.54 6.71 -10.47
C ASP A 168 -2.27 7.35 -9.09
N GLU A 169 -1.09 7.90 -8.78
CA GLU A 169 -0.73 8.02 -7.35
C GLU A 169 -0.04 9.35 -6.96
N ASP A 170 -0.87 10.27 -6.47
CA ASP A 170 -0.58 11.63 -5.98
C ASP A 170 0.26 11.69 -4.68
N ASN A 171 1.02 10.67 -4.30
CA ASN A 171 1.75 10.76 -3.04
C ASN A 171 3.02 9.90 -2.94
N ILE A 172 4.11 10.45 -3.48
CA ILE A 172 5.50 9.95 -3.31
C ILE A 172 5.90 9.89 -1.82
N TYR A 173 5.14 10.59 -0.95
CA TYR A 173 5.36 10.68 0.49
C TYR A 173 4.58 9.64 1.32
N LEU A 174 3.69 8.84 0.71
CA LEU A 174 2.97 7.78 1.44
C LEU A 174 3.91 6.58 1.67
N VAL A 175 4.41 6.45 2.90
CA VAL A 175 5.32 5.35 3.33
C VAL A 175 4.56 4.21 4.02
N ASN A 176 3.23 4.28 4.11
CA ASN A 176 2.39 3.29 4.78
C ASN A 176 1.30 2.78 3.83
N GLY A 177 0.94 1.49 4.00
CA GLY A 177 -0.19 0.87 3.31
C GLY A 177 0.04 0.34 1.91
N ARG A 178 -1.08 -0.06 1.29
CA ARG A 178 -1.13 -0.57 -0.09
C ARG A 178 -0.74 0.48 -1.14
N ALA A 179 -0.96 1.77 -0.83
CA ALA A 179 -0.51 2.91 -1.60
C ALA A 179 0.95 3.31 -1.30
N SER A 180 1.61 2.67 -0.31
CA SER A 180 3.05 2.81 -0.17
C SER A 180 3.72 2.10 -1.34
N LEU A 181 4.10 2.89 -2.33
CA LEU A 181 4.80 2.47 -3.53
C LEU A 181 6.28 2.19 -3.24
N VAL A 182 6.62 1.65 -2.07
CA VAL A 182 7.97 1.13 -1.86
C VAL A 182 8.09 -0.13 -2.70
N HIS A 183 8.51 0.08 -3.95
CA HIS A 183 8.71 -0.97 -4.94
C HIS A 183 9.72 -1.97 -4.39
N LEU A 184 9.57 -3.26 -4.71
CA LEU A 184 10.49 -4.28 -4.23
C LEU A 184 11.96 -3.93 -4.55
N ALA A 185 12.23 -3.39 -5.74
CA ALA A 185 13.55 -2.90 -6.11
C ALA A 185 14.03 -1.72 -5.24
N ALA A 186 13.13 -0.81 -4.84
CA ALA A 186 13.45 0.27 -3.91
C ALA A 186 13.73 -0.28 -2.50
N ALA A 187 12.90 -1.19 -1.99
CA ALA A 187 13.10 -1.86 -0.71
C ALA A 187 14.43 -2.63 -0.69
N PHE A 188 14.73 -3.37 -1.76
CA PHE A 188 15.98 -4.13 -1.91
C PHE A 188 17.19 -3.19 -1.98
N GLY A 189 17.11 -2.12 -2.78
CA GLY A 189 18.15 -1.10 -2.87
C GLY A 189 18.45 -0.44 -1.54
N ALA A 190 17.40 0.05 -0.86
CA ALA A 190 17.50 0.67 0.45
C ALA A 190 18.03 -0.31 1.51
N ALA A 191 17.65 -1.60 1.46
CA ALA A 191 18.20 -2.62 2.34
C ALA A 191 19.71 -2.84 2.12
N ILE A 192 20.19 -2.86 0.87
CA ILE A 192 21.62 -2.93 0.57
C ILE A 192 22.35 -1.70 1.13
N LEU A 193 21.83 -0.49 0.90
CA LEU A 193 22.42 0.75 1.41
C LEU A 193 22.48 0.75 2.95
N CYS A 194 21.39 0.34 3.60
CA CYS A 194 21.31 0.21 5.05
C CYS A 194 22.32 -0.83 5.56
N GLY A 195 22.41 -2.00 4.92
CA GLY A 195 23.40 -3.02 5.25
C GLY A 195 24.84 -2.51 5.11
N CYS A 196 25.15 -1.77 4.04
CA CYS A 196 26.46 -1.14 3.86
C CYS A 196 26.76 -0.14 4.97
N ALA A 197 25.79 0.67 5.39
CA ALA A 197 25.94 1.59 6.51
C ALA A 197 26.20 0.85 7.83
N CYS A 198 25.45 -0.23 8.12
CA CYS A 198 25.67 -1.07 9.31
C CYS A 198 27.06 -1.71 9.30
N CYS A 199 27.52 -2.22 8.14
CA CYS A 199 28.87 -2.74 7.98
C CYS A 199 29.94 -1.67 8.21
N ALA A 200 29.75 -0.46 7.68
CA ALA A 200 30.66 0.66 7.89
C ALA A 200 30.76 1.06 9.38
N ILE A 201 29.64 1.08 10.10
CA ILE A 201 29.61 1.31 11.55
C ILE A 201 30.42 0.25 12.28
N GLN A 202 30.15 -1.04 12.03
CA GLN A 202 30.87 -2.15 12.65
C GLN A 202 32.37 -2.12 12.35
N PHE A 203 32.73 -1.80 11.11
CA PHE A 203 34.12 -1.67 10.72
C PHE A 203 34.79 -0.51 11.47
N GLY A 204 34.17 0.67 11.53
CA GLY A 204 34.70 1.84 12.21
C GLY A 204 34.93 1.65 13.71
N VAL A 205 34.14 0.80 14.37
CA VAL A 205 34.29 0.51 15.80
C VAL A 205 34.99 -0.82 16.11
N SER A 206 35.41 -1.57 15.09
CA SER A 206 35.93 -2.95 15.22
C SER A 206 37.13 -3.05 16.17
N HIS A 207 37.95 -2.01 16.24
CA HIS A 207 39.16 -1.94 17.08
C HIS A 207 38.95 -1.16 18.39
N SER A 208 37.73 -0.73 18.69
CA SER A 208 37.39 0.06 19.87
C SER A 208 36.72 -0.80 20.95
N ARG A 209 36.89 -0.42 22.22
CA ARG A 209 36.06 -0.93 23.33
C ARG A 209 34.56 -0.68 23.10
N ARG A 210 34.21 0.24 22.20
CA ARG A 210 32.83 0.57 21.80
C ARG A 210 32.20 -0.45 20.85
N ARG A 211 32.92 -1.49 20.40
CA ARG A 211 32.37 -2.54 19.52
C ARG A 211 31.07 -3.13 20.06
N SER A 212 31.04 -3.51 21.34
CA SER A 212 29.85 -4.08 21.98
C SER A 212 28.66 -3.11 21.96
N ILE A 213 28.90 -1.81 22.15
CA ILE A 213 27.85 -0.79 22.10
C ILE A 213 27.26 -0.68 20.68
N ALA A 214 28.10 -0.65 19.65
CA ALA A 214 27.61 -0.60 18.26
C ALA A 214 26.84 -1.87 17.89
N THR A 215 27.30 -3.03 18.34
CA THR A 215 26.63 -4.32 18.16
C THR A 215 25.25 -4.33 18.81
N VAL A 216 25.15 -3.88 20.07
CA VAL A 216 23.87 -3.75 20.76
C VAL A 216 22.96 -2.72 20.07
N GLY A 217 23.52 -1.57 19.65
CA GLY A 217 22.77 -0.54 18.92
C GLY A 217 22.20 -1.04 17.59
N LEU A 218 22.98 -1.79 16.81
CA LEU A 218 22.51 -2.41 15.57
C LEU A 218 21.49 -3.52 15.83
N ALA A 219 21.69 -4.34 16.86
CA ALA A 219 20.71 -5.34 17.28
C ALA A 219 19.37 -4.68 17.63
N LEU A 220 19.40 -3.59 18.39
CA LEU A 220 18.22 -2.80 18.71
C LEU A 220 17.55 -2.22 17.47
N PHE A 221 18.34 -1.65 16.56
CA PHE A 221 17.86 -1.11 15.30
C PHE A 221 17.11 -2.17 14.46
N PHE A 222 17.70 -3.36 14.24
CA PHE A 222 17.06 -4.44 13.49
C PHE A 222 15.83 -4.99 14.19
N THR A 223 15.88 -5.11 15.51
CA THR A 223 14.74 -5.54 16.31
C THR A 223 13.57 -4.53 16.20
N LEU A 224 13.85 -3.22 16.23
CA LEU A 224 12.82 -2.20 16.00
C LEU A 224 12.30 -2.19 14.56
N LEU A 225 13.13 -2.50 13.56
CA LEU A 225 12.65 -2.72 12.18
C LEU A 225 11.67 -3.89 12.12
N ILE A 226 11.98 -5.01 12.78
CA ILE A 226 11.06 -6.17 12.85
C ILE A 226 9.76 -5.78 13.57
N ALA A 227 9.84 -5.06 14.68
CA ALA A 227 8.67 -4.56 15.39
C ALA A 227 7.79 -3.65 14.50
N SER A 228 8.41 -2.80 13.68
CA SER A 228 7.70 -1.99 12.70
C SER A 228 6.95 -2.85 11.66
N GLY A 229 7.54 -3.98 11.25
CA GLY A 229 6.90 -4.96 10.38
C GLY A 229 5.68 -5.63 11.02
N PHE A 230 5.79 -6.04 12.29
CA PHE A 230 4.65 -6.57 13.04
C PHE A 230 3.53 -5.56 13.19
N ARG A 231 3.85 -4.28 13.45
CA ARG A 231 2.84 -3.23 13.51
C ARG A 231 2.06 -3.11 12.20
N VAL A 232 2.74 -3.12 11.06
CA VAL A 232 2.07 -3.09 9.75
C VAL A 232 1.12 -4.29 9.60
N GLN A 233 1.51 -5.49 10.05
CA GLN A 233 0.61 -6.65 10.04
C GLN A 233 -0.59 -6.47 10.97
N GLN A 234 -0.40 -5.87 12.15
CA GLN A 234 -1.50 -5.54 13.05
C GLN A 234 -2.48 -4.54 12.42
N ASP A 235 -1.98 -3.52 11.71
CA ASP A 235 -2.81 -2.56 10.99
C ASP A 235 -3.67 -3.29 9.92
N PHE A 236 -3.10 -4.26 9.19
CA PHE A 236 -3.85 -5.10 8.26
C PHE A 236 -4.92 -5.97 8.94
N VAL A 237 -4.62 -6.55 10.10
CA VAL A 237 -5.60 -7.32 10.89
C VAL A 237 -6.74 -6.42 11.37
N ALA A 238 -6.42 -5.24 11.92
CA ALA A 238 -7.40 -4.28 12.39
C ALA A 238 -8.33 -3.83 11.26
N ILE A 239 -7.80 -3.63 10.04
CA ILE A 239 -8.61 -3.27 8.87
C ILE A 239 -9.47 -4.40 8.39
N ALA A 240 -8.95 -5.63 8.36
CA ALA A 240 -9.74 -6.79 8.01
C ALA A 240 -10.93 -6.97 8.97
N GLN A 241 -10.68 -6.80 10.28
CA GLN A 241 -11.73 -6.80 11.30
C GLN A 241 -12.73 -5.66 11.09
N TYR A 242 -12.23 -4.45 10.85
CA TYR A 242 -13.08 -3.30 10.57
C TYR A 242 -13.98 -3.53 9.35
N GLN A 243 -13.43 -4.02 8.23
CA GLN A 243 -14.20 -4.34 7.03
C GLN A 243 -15.25 -5.41 7.30
N ARG A 244 -14.93 -6.46 8.08
CA ARG A 244 -15.89 -7.48 8.48
C ARG A 244 -17.06 -6.88 9.25
N THR A 245 -16.78 -6.10 10.29
CA THR A 245 -17.82 -5.42 11.08
C THR A 245 -18.65 -4.49 10.19
N PHE A 246 -18.01 -3.67 9.37
CA PHE A 246 -18.67 -2.75 8.47
C PHE A 246 -19.64 -3.44 7.50
N TRP A 247 -19.21 -4.49 6.80
CA TRP A 247 -20.07 -5.22 5.86
C TRP A 247 -21.16 -6.03 6.57
N THR A 248 -20.87 -6.54 7.77
CA THR A 248 -21.86 -7.19 8.63
C THR A 248 -22.95 -6.22 9.05
N ASP A 249 -22.58 -5.00 9.46
CA ASP A 249 -23.54 -3.95 9.81
C ASP A 249 -24.43 -3.60 8.61
N ILE A 250 -23.87 -3.44 7.41
CA ILE A 250 -24.67 -3.21 6.20
C ILE A 250 -25.66 -4.35 5.96
N ALA A 251 -25.23 -5.61 6.08
CA ALA A 251 -26.11 -6.76 5.90
C ALA A 251 -27.28 -6.75 6.92
N GLN A 252 -27.01 -6.43 8.17
CA GLN A 252 -28.01 -6.40 9.25
C GLN A 252 -28.94 -5.19 9.18
N LEU A 253 -28.44 -4.03 8.73
CA LEU A 253 -29.20 -2.77 8.68
C LEU A 253 -30.01 -2.61 7.39
N CYS A 254 -29.61 -3.32 6.32
CA CYS A 254 -30.25 -3.26 5.01
C CYS A 254 -30.77 -4.64 4.54
N PRO A 255 -31.50 -5.42 5.36
CA PRO A 255 -31.98 -6.75 4.97
C PRO A 255 -33.10 -6.69 3.91
N ASP A 256 -33.78 -5.54 3.81
CA ASP A 256 -34.85 -5.21 2.86
C ASP A 256 -34.32 -4.63 1.55
N MET A 257 -33.05 -4.85 1.20
CA MET A 257 -32.49 -4.40 -0.08
C MET A 257 -33.21 -5.06 -1.27
N THR A 258 -33.72 -4.23 -2.16
CA THR A 258 -34.49 -4.62 -3.35
C THR A 258 -33.85 -4.04 -4.62
N GLN A 259 -34.40 -4.39 -5.78
CA GLN A 259 -34.03 -3.81 -7.07
C GLN A 259 -33.93 -2.27 -7.00
N GLY A 260 -32.77 -1.75 -7.40
CA GLY A 260 -32.45 -0.32 -7.43
C GLY A 260 -32.23 0.33 -6.07
N SER A 261 -32.07 -0.45 -4.99
CA SER A 261 -31.74 0.11 -3.67
C SER A 261 -30.34 0.71 -3.68
N ILE A 262 -30.22 1.94 -3.19
CA ILE A 262 -28.95 2.64 -3.07
C ILE A 262 -28.67 2.84 -1.58
N ILE A 263 -27.52 2.37 -1.11
CA ILE A 263 -27.08 2.50 0.28
C ILE A 263 -26.06 3.63 0.33
N LEU A 264 -26.43 4.77 0.92
CA LEU A 264 -25.54 5.90 1.12
C LEU A 264 -24.98 5.84 2.54
N ILE A 265 -23.69 6.08 2.66
CA ILE A 265 -22.96 5.89 3.92
C ILE A 265 -22.22 7.17 4.25
N ASP A 266 -22.74 7.86 5.27
CA ASP A 266 -22.20 9.07 5.85
C ASP A 266 -21.12 8.73 6.88
N PHE A 267 -19.88 9.02 6.53
CA PHE A 267 -18.67 8.66 7.26
C PHE A 267 -18.09 9.89 7.96
N ASN A 268 -18.70 10.31 9.07
CA ASN A 268 -18.26 11.50 9.79
C ASN A 268 -16.89 11.35 10.49
N GLN A 269 -16.36 10.13 10.60
CA GLN A 269 -15.02 9.86 11.12
C GLN A 269 -14.43 8.65 10.40
N ASP A 270 -13.35 8.85 9.64
CA ASP A 270 -12.50 7.73 9.29
C ASP A 270 -11.91 7.16 10.60
N PRO A 271 -11.94 5.84 10.82
CA PRO A 271 -11.32 5.24 11.99
C PRO A 271 -9.85 5.66 12.07
N ALA A 272 -9.54 6.49 13.07
CA ALA A 272 -8.25 7.14 13.23
C ALA A 272 -7.11 6.12 13.13
N GLY A 273 -6.24 6.30 12.13
CA GLY A 273 -5.09 5.42 11.88
C GLY A 273 -5.26 4.38 10.77
N LEU A 274 -6.48 4.15 10.26
CA LEU A 274 -6.72 3.19 9.16
C LEU A 274 -6.64 3.81 7.75
N GLU A 275 -6.66 5.14 7.64
CA GLU A 275 -6.42 5.89 6.39
C GLU A 275 -5.15 5.40 5.66
N LYS A 276 -4.12 5.07 6.45
CA LYS A 276 -2.79 4.71 5.95
C LYS A 276 -2.76 3.47 5.09
N VAL A 277 -3.74 2.57 5.18
CA VAL A 277 -3.75 1.30 4.43
C VAL A 277 -4.85 1.31 3.35
N GLN A 278 -5.61 2.40 3.22
CA GLN A 278 -6.68 2.55 2.23
C GLN A 278 -7.70 1.40 2.31
N SER A 279 -8.42 1.34 3.44
CA SER A 279 -9.45 0.34 3.70
C SER A 279 -10.63 0.40 2.71
N PHE A 280 -10.79 1.50 1.96
CA PHE A 280 -12.02 1.81 1.24
C PHE A 280 -11.77 2.50 -0.11
N ASN A 281 -11.05 1.87 -1.03
CA ASN A 281 -10.88 2.41 -2.37
C ASN A 281 -12.07 2.07 -3.29
N SER A 282 -12.62 3.10 -3.94
CA SER A 282 -13.28 3.19 -5.26
C SER A 282 -14.13 2.05 -5.85
N ARG A 283 -14.52 1.06 -5.03
CA ARG A 283 -15.20 -0.17 -5.48
C ARG A 283 -16.40 -0.58 -4.63
N PHE A 284 -16.91 0.30 -3.76
CA PHE A 284 -18.09 0.00 -2.93
C PHE A 284 -19.30 -0.54 -3.73
N PRO A 285 -19.62 -0.04 -4.94
CA PRO A 285 -20.81 -0.49 -5.68
C PRO A 285 -20.75 -1.95 -6.06
N ARG A 286 -19.54 -2.46 -6.29
CA ARG A 286 -19.31 -3.85 -6.70
C ARG A 286 -19.22 -4.81 -5.53
N LEU A 287 -18.89 -4.34 -4.33
CA LEU A 287 -18.62 -5.23 -3.19
C LEU A 287 -19.86 -6.04 -2.79
N LEU A 288 -21.05 -5.44 -2.84
CA LEU A 288 -22.28 -6.18 -2.57
C LEU A 288 -22.50 -7.35 -3.54
N SER A 289 -22.14 -7.20 -4.82
CA SER A 289 -22.24 -8.28 -5.82
C SER A 289 -21.19 -9.40 -5.62
N LEU A 290 -20.12 -9.10 -4.88
CA LEU A 290 -19.11 -10.08 -4.48
C LEU A 290 -19.48 -10.78 -3.16
N ILE A 291 -20.32 -10.16 -2.34
CA ILE A 291 -20.86 -10.73 -1.09
C ILE A 291 -22.11 -11.56 -1.38
N TYR A 292 -23.01 -11.08 -2.24
CA TYR A 292 -24.30 -11.71 -2.54
C TYR A 292 -24.46 -11.99 -4.04
N LYS A 293 -25.20 -13.05 -4.38
CA LYS A 293 -25.62 -13.34 -5.75
C LYS A 293 -26.95 -12.66 -6.03
N PHE A 294 -26.91 -11.59 -6.82
CA PHE A 294 -28.12 -10.92 -7.31
C PHE A 294 -28.70 -11.62 -8.54
N PRO A 295 -30.02 -11.48 -8.81
CA PRO A 295 -30.63 -11.96 -10.03
C PRO A 295 -29.95 -11.40 -11.29
N LEU A 296 -29.70 -12.24 -12.29
CA LEU A 296 -29.04 -11.82 -13.54
C LEU A 296 -29.75 -10.66 -14.24
N ARG A 297 -31.09 -10.61 -14.18
CA ARG A 297 -31.89 -9.49 -14.73
C ARG A 297 -31.63 -8.12 -14.08
N TRP A 298 -30.90 -8.07 -12.96
CA TRP A 298 -30.51 -6.82 -12.30
C TRP A 298 -29.11 -6.34 -12.73
N ILE A 299 -28.36 -7.19 -13.44
CA ILE A 299 -26.99 -6.95 -13.85
C ILE A 299 -27.01 -6.67 -15.34
N ASN A 300 -26.47 -5.51 -15.72
CA ASN A 300 -26.19 -5.16 -17.10
C ASN A 300 -24.68 -5.26 -17.30
N ASP A 301 -24.25 -6.31 -18.00
CA ASP A 301 -22.83 -6.58 -18.26
C ASP A 301 -22.22 -5.59 -19.27
N GLU A 302 -23.04 -4.97 -20.13
CA GLU A 302 -22.58 -4.00 -21.13
C GLU A 302 -22.36 -2.62 -20.51
N ASP A 303 -23.26 -2.21 -19.60
CA ASP A 303 -23.14 -0.95 -18.86
C ASP A 303 -23.42 -1.15 -17.35
N PRO A 304 -22.37 -1.27 -16.52
CA PRO A 304 -22.51 -1.39 -15.07
C PRO A 304 -23.27 -0.23 -14.41
N ASN A 305 -23.29 0.96 -15.03
CA ASN A 305 -24.04 2.11 -14.50
C ASN A 305 -25.55 1.88 -14.56
N GLN A 306 -26.00 1.16 -15.59
CA GLN A 306 -27.41 0.79 -15.77
C GLN A 306 -27.81 -0.45 -14.98
N SER A 307 -26.87 -1.10 -14.28
CA SER A 307 -27.19 -2.22 -13.38
C SER A 307 -28.04 -1.73 -12.19
N ILE A 308 -29.16 -2.39 -11.97
CA ILE A 308 -30.16 -2.10 -10.94
C ILE A 308 -30.03 -3.02 -9.71
N GLN A 309 -28.90 -3.70 -9.56
CA GLN A 309 -28.57 -4.40 -8.32
C GLN A 309 -28.33 -3.39 -7.18
N PRO A 310 -28.54 -3.78 -5.91
CA PRO A 310 -28.18 -2.94 -4.77
C PRO A 310 -26.72 -2.51 -4.81
N LYS A 311 -26.47 -1.22 -4.59
CA LYS A 311 -25.12 -0.63 -4.59
C LYS A 311 -24.92 0.22 -3.32
N ALA A 312 -23.71 0.19 -2.79
CA ALA A 312 -23.30 1.01 -1.65
C ALA A 312 -22.35 2.12 -2.10
N TYR A 313 -22.51 3.31 -1.52
CA TYR A 313 -21.71 4.49 -1.79
C TYR A 313 -21.27 5.13 -0.48
N ARG A 314 -19.98 5.45 -0.39
CA ARG A 314 -19.45 6.30 0.66
C ARG A 314 -19.57 7.74 0.20
N LEU A 315 -20.15 8.58 1.05
CA LEU A 315 -20.31 10.00 0.78
C LEU A 315 -18.98 10.74 1.02
N ASP A 316 -18.75 11.80 0.25
CA ASP A 316 -17.61 12.71 0.43
C ASP A 316 -17.87 13.72 1.56
N ASP A 317 -16.82 14.37 2.03
CA ASP A 317 -16.96 15.52 2.92
C ASP A 317 -17.75 16.60 2.15
N ASP A 318 -18.74 17.21 2.79
CA ASP A 318 -19.65 18.22 2.20
C ASP A 318 -20.64 17.72 1.13
N TRP A 319 -20.91 16.41 1.06
CA TRP A 319 -21.90 15.82 0.15
C TRP A 319 -23.29 16.49 0.17
N GLN A 320 -23.67 17.08 1.31
CA GLN A 320 -24.95 17.78 1.49
C GLN A 320 -25.11 18.95 0.51
N GLU A 321 -24.03 19.58 0.06
CA GLU A 321 -24.08 20.72 -0.87
C GLU A 321 -24.50 20.29 -2.29
N TYR A 322 -24.25 19.03 -2.65
CA TYR A 322 -24.32 18.56 -4.04
C TYR A 322 -25.39 17.48 -4.29
N ILE A 323 -25.97 16.91 -3.22
CA ILE A 323 -26.88 15.75 -3.33
C ILE A 323 -28.33 16.13 -3.68
N ALA A 324 -28.77 17.35 -3.38
CA ALA A 324 -30.18 17.72 -3.42
C ALA A 324 -30.64 18.08 -4.85
N LEU A 325 -31.62 17.36 -5.38
CA LEU A 325 -32.36 17.73 -6.59
C LEU A 325 -33.82 18.12 -6.28
N GLU A 326 -34.59 18.39 -7.32
CA GLU A 326 -36.05 18.63 -7.24
C GLU A 326 -36.82 17.30 -7.17
N ASP A 327 -38.10 17.36 -6.78
CA ASP A 327 -39.08 16.25 -6.89
C ASP A 327 -38.71 14.90 -6.26
N ASP A 328 -38.19 14.89 -5.02
CA ASP A 328 -37.79 13.67 -4.28
C ASP A 328 -36.61 12.89 -4.92
N PHE A 329 -35.85 13.50 -5.82
CA PHE A 329 -34.63 12.90 -6.36
C PHE A 329 -33.37 13.38 -5.62
N LEU A 330 -32.41 12.48 -5.53
CA LEU A 330 -31.05 12.73 -5.05
C LEU A 330 -30.07 12.55 -6.22
N GLN A 331 -29.11 13.47 -6.35
CA GLN A 331 -28.01 13.35 -7.31
C GLN A 331 -26.84 12.62 -6.66
N ILE A 332 -26.39 11.53 -7.25
CA ILE A 332 -25.19 10.81 -6.83
C ILE A 332 -24.15 10.93 -7.95
N ASN A 333 -23.28 11.93 -7.81
CA ASN A 333 -22.19 12.27 -8.74
C ASN A 333 -20.82 12.18 -8.03
N ARG A 334 -19.77 12.76 -8.63
CA ARG A 334 -18.40 12.69 -8.09
C ARG A 334 -18.17 13.62 -6.92
N GLU A 335 -19.01 14.64 -6.80
CA GLU A 335 -19.01 15.64 -5.74
C GLU A 335 -19.73 15.12 -4.49
N VAL A 336 -20.61 14.11 -4.64
CA VAL A 336 -21.37 13.50 -3.54
C VAL A 336 -20.71 12.23 -3.01
N ALA A 337 -20.05 11.42 -3.86
CA ALA A 337 -19.53 10.12 -3.47
C ALA A 337 -18.05 9.94 -3.81
N LEU A 338 -17.27 9.46 -2.83
CA LEU A 338 -15.82 9.29 -2.94
C LEU A 338 -15.41 8.31 -4.04
N ASP A 339 -14.78 8.86 -5.09
CA ASP A 339 -14.17 8.25 -6.29
C ASP A 339 -14.82 6.95 -6.77
N GLN A 340 -15.86 7.04 -7.61
CA GLN A 340 -16.45 5.86 -8.22
C GLN A 340 -16.69 6.00 -9.71
N ARG A 341 -16.23 4.98 -10.44
CA ARG A 341 -16.45 4.82 -11.88
C ARG A 341 -17.90 4.46 -12.20
N GLU A 342 -18.68 4.07 -11.19
CA GLU A 342 -20.07 3.63 -11.32
C GLU A 342 -21.04 4.48 -10.50
N LEU A 343 -21.39 5.64 -11.04
CA LEU A 343 -22.33 6.56 -10.42
C LEU A 343 -23.73 6.38 -11.02
N PRO A 344 -24.78 6.26 -10.19
CA PRO A 344 -26.13 6.00 -10.68
C PRO A 344 -26.79 7.27 -11.26
N GLY A 345 -26.20 8.46 -11.05
CA GLY A 345 -26.81 9.72 -11.46
C GLY A 345 -27.97 10.08 -10.53
N GLU A 346 -29.17 10.20 -11.09
CA GLU A 346 -30.37 10.60 -10.33
C GLU A 346 -31.09 9.38 -9.75
N VAL A 347 -31.41 9.43 -8.46
CA VAL A 347 -32.04 8.33 -7.74
C VAL A 347 -33.21 8.87 -6.92
N ARG A 348 -34.35 8.19 -6.96
CA ARG A 348 -35.49 8.50 -6.08
C ARG A 348 -35.13 8.24 -4.62
N SER A 349 -35.39 9.19 -3.74
CA SER A 349 -35.03 9.12 -2.32
C SER A 349 -35.70 7.95 -1.59
N ASP A 350 -36.89 7.53 -2.02
CA ASP A 350 -37.63 6.38 -1.47
C ASP A 350 -36.94 5.02 -1.71
N ARG A 351 -35.92 4.98 -2.57
CA ARG A 351 -35.04 3.81 -2.80
C ARG A 351 -33.73 3.89 -2.04
N VAL A 352 -33.49 5.01 -1.36
CA VAL A 352 -32.23 5.29 -0.68
C VAL A 352 -32.30 4.84 0.77
N MET A 353 -31.32 4.03 1.16
CA MET A 353 -31.05 3.66 2.54
C MET A 353 -29.87 4.50 3.01
N PHE A 354 -30.07 5.34 4.01
CA PHE A 354 -29.02 6.20 4.53
C PHE A 354 -28.47 5.61 5.83
N LEU A 355 -27.16 5.37 5.87
CA LEU A 355 -26.44 4.87 7.02
C LEU A 355 -25.50 5.96 7.53
N ARG A 356 -25.51 6.20 8.84
CA ARG A 356 -24.57 7.11 9.49
C ARG A 356 -23.63 6.34 10.40
N SER A 357 -22.34 6.63 10.29
CA SER A 357 -21.34 6.11 11.22
C SER A 357 -21.30 6.94 12.50
N HIS A 358 -21.37 6.27 13.65
CA HIS A 358 -21.15 6.86 14.97
C HIS A 358 -20.26 5.90 15.77
N GLU A 359 -19.11 6.38 16.26
CA GLU A 359 -18.14 5.57 17.04
C GLU A 359 -17.75 4.24 16.35
N GLY A 360 -17.64 4.24 15.03
CA GLY A 360 -17.23 3.07 14.26
C GLY A 360 -18.32 2.01 14.06
N ARG A 361 -19.57 2.27 14.47
CA ARG A 361 -20.74 1.43 14.13
C ARG A 361 -21.65 2.16 13.17
N LEU A 362 -22.29 1.42 12.27
CA LEU A 362 -23.31 1.98 11.39
C LEU A 362 -24.67 1.98 12.05
N SER A 363 -25.48 2.98 11.73
CA SER A 363 -26.88 3.05 12.10
C SER A 363 -27.69 3.49 10.88
N ARG A 364 -28.78 2.78 10.58
CA ARG A 364 -29.70 3.19 9.51
C ARG A 364 -30.61 4.29 10.00
N GLN A 365 -30.69 5.35 9.21
CA GLN A 365 -31.62 6.45 9.43
C GLN A 365 -32.92 6.18 8.67
N PHE A 366 -34.04 6.43 9.34
CA PHE A 366 -35.38 6.29 8.79
C PHE A 366 -36.12 7.61 8.70
N GLU A 367 -35.67 8.60 9.48
CA GLU A 367 -36.18 9.96 9.39
C GLU A 367 -35.86 10.54 8.00
N PRO A 368 -36.75 11.36 7.43
CA PRO A 368 -36.48 12.03 6.16
C PRO A 368 -35.14 12.77 6.19
N LEU A 369 -34.39 12.66 5.10
CA LEU A 369 -33.10 13.31 4.98
C LEU A 369 -33.32 14.81 4.73
N VAL A 370 -32.85 15.64 5.66
CA VAL A 370 -32.95 17.10 5.56
C VAL A 370 -31.65 17.66 5.00
N VAL A 371 -31.74 18.38 3.88
CA VAL A 371 -30.60 19.02 3.20
C VAL A 371 -31.00 20.46 2.85
N GLY A 372 -30.43 21.43 3.56
CA GLY A 372 -30.89 22.83 3.50
C GLY A 372 -32.37 22.93 3.92
N ASP A 373 -33.18 23.59 3.10
CA ASP A 373 -34.63 23.72 3.33
C ASP A 373 -35.46 22.57 2.73
N ARG A 374 -34.80 21.53 2.18
CA ARG A 374 -35.45 20.40 1.52
C ARG A 374 -35.45 19.17 2.40
N THR A 375 -36.49 18.36 2.26
CA THR A 375 -36.68 17.11 3.00
C THR A 375 -36.98 15.99 2.03
N PHE A 376 -36.18 14.93 2.07
CA PHE A 376 -36.27 13.79 1.17
C PHE A 376 -36.70 12.53 1.94
N PRO A 377 -37.82 11.88 1.58
CA PRO A 377 -38.24 10.66 2.25
C PRO A 377 -37.24 9.53 1.96
N LEU A 378 -36.75 8.87 3.01
CA LEU A 378 -35.86 7.71 2.89
C LEU A 378 -36.64 6.40 2.85
N LYS A 379 -36.00 5.34 2.35
CA LYS A 379 -36.57 3.98 2.33
C LYS A 379 -36.81 3.46 3.75
N GLN A 380 -38.09 3.27 4.08
CA GLN A 380 -38.53 2.74 5.37
C GLN A 380 -38.27 1.23 5.48
N ASN A 381 -38.00 0.73 6.69
CA ASN A 381 -37.87 -0.72 6.90
C ASN A 381 -39.27 -1.36 6.87
N GLN A 382 -39.57 -2.04 5.77
CA GLN A 382 -40.85 -2.71 5.57
C GLN A 382 -40.80 -4.22 5.88
N THR A 383 -39.67 -4.74 6.38
CA THR A 383 -39.46 -6.19 6.52
C THR A 383 -39.06 -6.59 7.93
N GLN A 384 -39.53 -7.76 8.37
CA GLN A 384 -39.04 -8.43 9.59
C GLN A 384 -37.77 -9.27 9.32
N LEU A 385 -37.14 -9.08 8.16
CA LEU A 385 -35.95 -9.82 7.78
C LEU A 385 -34.79 -9.41 8.66
N LYS A 386 -34.06 -10.39 9.19
CA LYS A 386 -32.83 -10.18 9.95
C LYS A 386 -31.59 -10.14 9.06
N GLU A 387 -31.69 -10.70 7.86
CA GLU A 387 -30.60 -10.80 6.88
C GLU A 387 -31.13 -10.62 5.46
N PRO A 388 -30.29 -10.17 4.51
CA PRO A 388 -30.69 -10.03 3.11
C PRO A 388 -31.09 -11.38 2.51
N PRO A 389 -32.19 -11.47 1.74
CA PRO A 389 -32.70 -12.73 1.20
C PRO A 389 -31.94 -13.20 -0.05
N PHE A 390 -30.62 -12.97 -0.10
CA PHE A 390 -29.77 -13.30 -1.24
C PHE A 390 -28.81 -14.43 -0.90
N ARG A 391 -28.47 -15.23 -1.92
CA ARG A 391 -27.52 -16.33 -1.74
C ARG A 391 -26.10 -15.76 -1.52
N PRO A 392 -25.30 -16.33 -0.61
CA PRO A 392 -23.88 -16.02 -0.46
C PRO A 392 -23.08 -16.11 -1.78
N ASN A 393 -22.06 -15.27 -1.90
CA ASN A 393 -21.07 -15.27 -2.99
C ASN A 393 -19.62 -15.26 -2.45
N LEU A 394 -18.63 -15.08 -3.32
CA LEU A 394 -17.19 -15.25 -3.06
C LEU A 394 -16.67 -14.64 -1.74
N LEU A 395 -17.12 -13.43 -1.38
CA LEU A 395 -16.63 -12.71 -0.20
C LEU A 395 -17.50 -12.91 1.04
N PHE A 396 -18.64 -13.60 0.93
CA PHE A 396 -19.57 -13.76 2.05
C PHE A 396 -18.89 -14.40 3.25
N ASP A 397 -18.24 -15.56 3.06
CA ASP A 397 -17.64 -16.28 4.17
C ASP A 397 -16.44 -15.55 4.78
N LEU A 398 -15.72 -14.77 3.97
CA LEU A 398 -14.56 -13.99 4.41
C LEU A 398 -14.93 -12.76 5.24
N LEU A 399 -16.11 -12.17 4.97
CA LEU A 399 -16.55 -10.93 5.56
C LEU A 399 -17.59 -11.11 6.68
N MET A 400 -18.42 -12.15 6.59
CA MET A 400 -19.56 -12.35 7.50
C MET A 400 -19.28 -13.35 8.63
N PHE A 401 -18.20 -14.14 8.54
CA PHE A 401 -17.78 -15.05 9.62
C PHE A 401 -16.38 -14.68 10.16
N PRO A 402 -16.17 -14.78 11.49
CA PRO A 402 -14.91 -14.45 12.16
C PRO A 402 -13.78 -15.43 11.84
#